data_AF-A0A9P3F5E1-F1
#
_entry.id   AF-A0A9P3F5E1-F1
#
_cell.length_a   1.000
_cell.length_b   1.000
_cell.length_c   1.000
_cell.angle_alpha   90.00
_cell.angle_beta   90.00
_cell.angle_gamma   90.00
#
_symmetry.space_group_name_H-M   'P 1'
#
loop_
_entity.id
_entity.type
_entity.pdbx_description
1 polymer ?
#
loop_
_entity_poly.entity_id
_entity_poly.type
_entity_poly.pdbx_seq_one_letter_code
_entity_poly.pdbx_strand_id
1 'polypeptide(L)'
;MQADITDNHTYYLLSGSIIDRELEKLKQSLLGKLDELTAYTKRGHPLPVGKRFLSQIQKARTNRQLESLRYKLLFREFEEKEERFYTVKGLEQAISAMETSRDEFAAAEIIDQMEAYYETAIVTFVDNVATLGIENCLLDPLQHIFTSQVVNNMDDDQIRELSMEQPYIHEERLRLSRELDKLQAGLRPLSVLNTQKPSLSNPPLLGKLQSPCMKNYIIT
;
A
#
# COMPACT_ATOMS: atom_id res chain seq x y z
N MET A 1 -10.99 18.43 -22.23
CA MET A 1 -12.37 18.17 -21.78
C MET A 1 -12.27 17.09 -20.72
N GLN A 2 -11.97 17.49 -19.48
CA GLN A 2 -11.86 16.57 -18.35
C GLN A 2 -13.30 16.35 -17.88
N ALA A 3 -13.84 15.15 -18.08
CA ALA A 3 -15.08 14.78 -17.43
C ALA A 3 -14.77 14.64 -15.94
N ASP A 4 -15.42 15.44 -15.09
CA ASP A 4 -15.57 15.08 -13.68
C ASP A 4 -16.38 13.78 -13.67
N ILE A 5 -15.71 12.65 -13.46
CA ILE A 5 -16.31 11.30 -13.56
C ILE A 5 -17.25 11.03 -12.37
N THR A 6 -17.25 11.88 -11.34
CA THR A 6 -18.09 11.73 -10.14
C THR A 6 -18.51 13.08 -9.58
N ASP A 7 -19.80 13.22 -9.24
CA ASP A 7 -20.30 14.33 -8.45
C ASP A 7 -19.62 14.35 -7.07
N ASN A 8 -19.21 15.55 -6.61
CA ASN A 8 -18.52 15.71 -5.32
C ASN A 8 -19.38 15.17 -4.16
N HIS A 9 -20.71 15.26 -4.28
CA HIS A 9 -21.63 14.71 -3.30
C HIS A 9 -21.49 13.20 -3.14
N THR A 10 -21.56 12.47 -4.25
CA THR A 10 -21.42 11.01 -4.29
C THR A 10 -20.05 10.58 -3.76
N TYR A 11 -18.99 11.35 -4.06
CA TYR A 11 -17.66 11.08 -3.50
C TYR A 11 -17.64 11.14 -1.97
N TYR A 12 -18.19 12.21 -1.37
CA TYR A 12 -18.21 12.33 0.10
C TYR A 12 -19.04 11.24 0.77
N LEU A 13 -20.19 10.89 0.17
CA LEU A 13 -21.02 9.80 0.67
C LEU A 13 -20.29 8.46 0.59
N LEU A 14 -19.66 8.16 -0.54
CA LEU A 14 -18.90 6.92 -0.74
C LEU A 14 -17.72 6.81 0.25
N SER A 15 -16.94 7.89 0.36
CA SER A 15 -15.79 7.94 1.27
C SER A 15 -16.23 7.74 2.72
N GLY A 16 -17.21 8.53 3.18
CA GLY A 16 -17.64 8.52 4.58
C GLY A 16 -18.41 7.27 5.00
N SER A 17 -19.27 6.73 4.14
CA SER A 17 -20.16 5.63 4.52
C SER A 17 -19.53 4.24 4.33
N ILE A 18 -18.74 4.08 3.27
CA ILE A 18 -18.20 2.77 2.86
C ILE A 18 -16.71 2.69 3.17
N ILE A 19 -15.91 3.60 2.63
CA ILE A 19 -14.45 3.50 2.71
C ILE A 19 -13.98 3.72 4.16
N ASP A 20 -14.42 4.79 4.81
CA ASP A 20 -13.99 5.14 6.17
C ASP A 20 -14.41 4.06 7.18
N ARG A 21 -15.61 3.49 6.99
CA ARG A 21 -16.10 2.40 7.84
C ARG A 21 -15.22 1.15 7.73
N GLU A 22 -14.84 0.76 6.51
CA GLU A 22 -13.97 -0.39 6.32
C GLU A 22 -12.54 -0.09 6.81
N LEU A 23 -12.00 1.11 6.56
CA LEU A 23 -10.69 1.53 7.08
C LEU A 23 -10.63 1.46 8.61
N GLU A 24 -11.68 1.89 9.31
CA GLU A 24 -11.74 1.77 10.78
C GLU A 24 -11.77 0.31 11.24
N LYS A 25 -12.43 -0.60 10.51
CA LYS A 25 -12.36 -2.04 10.80
C LYS A 25 -10.94 -2.58 10.61
N LEU A 26 -10.26 -2.21 9.53
CA LEU A 26 -8.87 -2.62 9.29
C LEU A 26 -7.95 -2.14 10.41
N LYS A 27 -8.10 -0.89 10.84
CA LYS A 27 -7.37 -0.32 11.98
C LYS A 27 -7.63 -1.10 13.27
N GLN A 28 -8.89 -1.42 13.58
CA GLN A 28 -9.22 -2.22 14.77
C GLN A 28 -8.60 -3.62 14.71
N SER A 29 -8.66 -4.28 13.55
CA SER A 29 -8.05 -5.58 13.32
C SER A 29 -6.52 -5.54 13.52
N LEU A 30 -5.85 -4.52 12.96
CA LEU A 30 -4.42 -4.32 13.13
C LEU A 30 -4.04 -4.11 14.60
N LEU A 31 -4.78 -3.25 15.32
CA LEU A 31 -4.51 -2.99 16.74
C LEU A 31 -4.70 -4.24 17.59
N GLY A 32 -5.77 -5.01 17.35
CA GLY A 32 -5.98 -6.29 18.01
C GLY A 32 -4.86 -7.29 17.73
N LYS A 33 -4.38 -7.35 16.48
CA LYS A 33 -3.24 -8.20 16.10
C LYS A 33 -1.93 -7.74 16.76
N LEU A 34 -1.71 -6.43 16.86
CA LEU A 34 -0.53 -5.88 17.54
C LEU A 34 -0.55 -6.19 19.05
N ASP A 35 -1.71 -6.15 19.68
CA ASP A 35 -1.87 -6.56 21.08
C ASP A 35 -1.54 -8.05 21.26
N GLU A 36 -1.98 -8.91 20.35
CA GLU A 36 -1.63 -10.34 20.32
C GLU A 36 -0.11 -10.54 20.14
N LEU A 37 0.50 -9.91 19.13
CA LEU A 37 1.92 -10.03 18.82
C LEU A 37 2.81 -9.53 19.98
N THR A 38 2.37 -8.48 20.67
CA THR A 38 3.11 -7.92 21.82
C THR A 38 2.81 -8.64 23.14
N ALA A 39 1.74 -9.44 23.23
CA ALA A 39 1.36 -10.13 24.46
C ALA A 39 2.47 -11.07 24.94
N TYR A 40 3.11 -11.80 24.01
CA TYR A 40 4.22 -12.71 24.33
C TYR A 40 5.41 -11.97 24.97
N THR A 41 5.78 -10.81 24.43
CA THR A 41 6.87 -9.97 24.96
C THR A 41 6.50 -9.33 26.30
N LYS A 42 5.24 -8.96 26.49
CA LYS A 42 4.76 -8.26 27.70
C LYS A 42 4.47 -9.20 28.88
N ARG A 43 4.05 -10.45 28.62
CA ARG A 43 3.57 -11.38 29.65
C ARG A 43 4.42 -12.65 29.79
N GLY A 44 5.24 -12.96 28.80
CA GLY A 44 5.95 -14.24 28.72
C GLY A 44 7.37 -14.21 29.31
N HIS A 45 7.91 -15.40 29.51
CA HIS A 45 9.34 -15.65 29.65
C HIS A 45 9.79 -16.35 28.37
N PRO A 46 10.25 -15.60 27.37
CA PRO A 46 10.61 -16.19 26.10
C PRO A 46 11.70 -17.23 26.32
N LEU A 47 11.48 -18.45 25.82
CA LEU A 47 12.47 -19.52 25.82
C LEU A 47 13.19 -19.50 24.47
N PRO A 48 14.40 -18.95 24.38
CA PRO A 48 15.15 -18.95 23.14
C PRO A 48 15.66 -20.36 22.83
N VAL A 49 14.92 -21.10 22.01
CA VAL A 49 15.30 -22.45 21.54
C VAL A 49 15.85 -22.44 20.10
N GLY A 50 15.94 -21.25 19.49
CA GLY A 50 16.33 -21.10 18.09
C GLY A 50 17.78 -21.47 17.81
N LYS A 51 18.04 -22.12 16.67
CA LYS A 51 19.41 -22.46 16.22
C LYS A 51 20.34 -21.25 16.17
N ARG A 52 19.82 -20.08 15.77
CA ARG A 52 20.58 -18.83 15.74
C ARG A 52 21.06 -18.44 17.12
N PHE A 53 20.17 -18.40 18.11
CA PHE A 53 20.50 -18.14 19.51
C PHE A 53 21.59 -19.09 20.03
N LEU A 54 21.39 -20.40 19.86
CA LEU A 54 22.37 -21.41 20.30
C LEU A 54 23.73 -21.24 19.62
N SER A 55 23.74 -20.93 18.31
CA SER A 55 24.98 -20.71 17.56
C SER A 55 25.74 -19.46 18.01
N GLN A 56 25.02 -18.39 18.38
CA GLN A 56 25.63 -17.15 18.84
C GLN A 56 26.26 -17.31 20.22
N ILE A 57 25.54 -17.95 21.16
CA ILE A 57 26.10 -18.25 22.49
C ILE A 57 27.32 -19.14 22.38
N GLN A 58 27.26 -20.18 21.55
CA GLN A 58 28.41 -21.06 21.37
C GLN A 58 29.60 -20.30 20.77
N LYS A 59 29.37 -19.42 19.80
CA LYS A 59 30.42 -18.57 19.21
C LYS A 59 31.01 -17.61 20.24
N ALA A 60 30.19 -16.93 21.03
CA ALA A 60 30.63 -16.01 22.08
C ALA A 60 31.47 -16.75 23.14
N ARG A 61 31.00 -17.92 23.59
CA ARG A 61 31.71 -18.79 24.52
C ARG A 61 33.07 -19.22 23.96
N THR A 62 33.12 -19.71 22.73
CA THR A 62 34.37 -20.15 22.09
C THR A 62 35.35 -18.99 21.92
N ASN A 63 34.89 -17.81 21.49
CA ASN A 63 35.75 -16.63 21.36
C ASN A 63 36.36 -16.22 22.70
N ARG A 64 35.56 -16.18 23.78
CA ARG A 64 36.06 -15.85 25.12
C ARG A 64 37.08 -16.86 25.63
N GLN A 65 36.83 -18.15 25.41
CA GLN A 65 37.78 -19.21 25.76
C GLN A 65 39.10 -19.06 24.99
N LEU A 66 39.03 -18.73 23.70
CA LEU A 66 40.21 -18.53 22.85
C LEU A 66 41.02 -17.31 23.30
N GLU A 67 40.38 -16.18 23.62
CA GLU A 67 41.05 -14.98 24.11
C GLU A 67 41.67 -15.18 25.51
N SER A 68 40.98 -15.89 26.41
CA SER A 68 41.55 -16.25 27.72
C SER A 68 42.77 -17.18 27.58
N LEU A 69 42.70 -18.16 26.68
CA LEU A 69 43.82 -19.05 26.37
C LEU A 69 45.00 -18.26 25.81
N ARG A 70 44.76 -17.36 24.84
CA ARG A 70 45.78 -16.47 24.27
C ARG A 70 46.45 -15.63 25.34
N TYR A 71 45.67 -14.98 26.21
CA TYR A 71 46.20 -14.16 27.29
C TYR A 71 47.11 -14.98 28.22
N LYS A 72 46.69 -16.18 28.63
CA LYS A 72 47.47 -17.04 29.54
C LYS A 72 48.72 -17.63 28.90
N LEU A 73 48.69 -17.90 27.60
CA LEU A 73 49.87 -18.30 26.83
C LEU A 73 50.85 -17.12 26.67
N LEU A 74 50.35 -15.90 26.45
CA LEU A 74 51.18 -14.69 26.29
C LEU A 74 51.78 -14.18 27.60
N PHE A 75 51.05 -14.25 28.71
CA PHE A 75 51.50 -13.74 30.02
C PHE A 75 52.65 -14.58 30.61
N ARG A 76 52.82 -15.83 30.14
CA ARG A 76 53.92 -16.71 30.55
C ARG A 76 55.26 -16.35 29.90
N GLU A 77 55.23 -15.56 28.82
CA GLU A 77 56.37 -15.33 27.91
C GLU A 77 56.87 -13.87 27.96
N PHE A 78 56.92 -13.25 29.15
CA PHE A 78 57.74 -12.04 29.32
C PHE A 78 59.26 -12.32 29.28
N GLU A 79 59.67 -13.59 29.09
CA GLU A 79 61.05 -13.96 28.82
C GLU A 79 61.17 -14.57 27.41
N GLU A 80 61.82 -13.78 26.55
CA GLU A 80 62.44 -14.12 25.26
C GLU A 80 61.60 -14.23 23.96
N LYS A 81 62.13 -13.51 22.96
CA LYS A 81 61.62 -13.32 21.60
C LYS A 81 62.28 -14.33 20.66
N GLU A 82 61.69 -15.50 20.47
CA GLU A 82 62.00 -16.34 19.30
C GLU A 82 60.79 -17.22 18.94
N GLU A 83 60.79 -17.81 17.74
CA GLU A 83 59.64 -18.46 17.10
C GLU A 83 58.88 -19.42 18.05
N ARG A 84 57.58 -19.12 18.22
CA ARG A 84 56.74 -19.65 19.31
C ARG A 84 56.29 -21.08 19.06
N PHE A 85 56.92 -22.04 19.72
CA PHE A 85 56.41 -23.41 19.80
C PHE A 85 55.71 -23.65 21.14
N TYR A 86 54.38 -23.81 21.11
CA TYR A 86 53.62 -24.20 22.29
C TYR A 86 53.80 -25.69 22.57
N THR A 87 54.38 -26.02 23.73
CA THR A 87 54.42 -27.42 24.18
C THR A 87 53.02 -27.86 24.64
N VAL A 88 52.62 -29.10 24.35
CA VAL A 88 51.33 -29.69 24.78
C VAL A 88 51.08 -29.47 26.28
N LYS A 89 52.11 -29.66 27.11
CA LYS A 89 52.09 -29.42 28.56
C LYS A 89 51.80 -27.96 28.94
N GLY A 90 52.27 -27.01 28.14
CA GLY A 90 51.98 -25.58 28.33
C GLY A 90 50.51 -25.26 28.04
N LEU A 91 49.93 -25.95 27.06
CA LEU A 91 48.53 -25.84 26.67
C LEU A 91 47.62 -26.45 27.75
N GLU A 92 47.95 -27.64 28.27
CA GLU A 92 47.23 -28.29 29.39
C GLU A 92 47.22 -27.42 30.66
N GLN A 93 48.34 -26.78 30.96
CA GLN A 93 48.43 -25.88 32.12
C GLN A 93 47.62 -24.58 31.93
N ALA A 94 47.62 -24.01 30.72
CA ALA A 94 46.80 -22.84 30.41
C ALA A 94 45.29 -23.15 30.51
N ILE A 95 44.88 -24.33 30.02
CA ILE A 95 43.49 -24.82 30.14
C ILE A 95 43.11 -25.02 31.61
N SER A 96 43.97 -25.69 32.40
CA SER A 96 43.70 -25.92 33.82
C SER A 96 43.55 -24.61 34.61
N ALA A 97 44.35 -23.59 34.28
CA ALA A 97 44.22 -22.27 34.89
C ALA A 97 42.94 -21.52 34.47
N MET A 98 42.31 -21.85 33.34
CA MET A 98 41.00 -21.31 32.91
C MET A 98 39.83 -21.89 33.71
N GLU A 99 39.92 -23.14 34.13
CA GLU A 99 38.86 -23.78 34.92
C GLU A 99 38.68 -23.13 36.30
N THR A 100 39.73 -22.53 36.86
CA THR A 100 39.69 -21.84 38.16
C THR A 100 39.00 -20.46 38.09
N SER A 101 38.97 -19.81 36.91
CA SER A 101 38.35 -18.48 36.71
C SER A 101 36.85 -18.52 36.42
N ARG A 102 36.19 -19.66 36.62
CA ARG A 102 34.84 -19.97 36.12
C ARG A 102 33.73 -19.01 36.56
N ASP A 103 33.83 -18.40 37.73
CA ASP A 103 32.81 -17.47 38.24
C ASP A 103 32.76 -16.14 37.46
N GLU A 104 33.90 -15.68 36.92
CA GLU A 104 33.98 -14.48 36.08
C GLU A 104 33.28 -14.67 34.72
N PHE A 105 33.11 -15.93 34.30
CA PHE A 105 32.42 -16.29 33.06
C PHE A 105 30.89 -16.31 33.20
N ALA A 106 30.34 -16.44 34.40
CA ALA A 106 28.89 -16.58 34.60
C ALA A 106 28.14 -15.29 34.23
N ALA A 107 28.61 -14.13 34.69
CA ALA A 107 28.01 -12.84 34.33
C ALA A 107 28.14 -12.54 32.83
N ALA A 108 29.30 -12.85 32.26
CA ALA A 108 29.56 -12.66 30.83
C ALA A 108 28.70 -13.59 29.96
N GLU A 109 28.41 -14.80 30.43
CA GLU A 109 27.49 -15.74 29.76
C GLU A 109 26.04 -15.26 29.77
N ILE A 110 25.58 -14.65 30.87
CA ILE A 110 24.25 -14.01 30.92
C ILE A 110 24.18 -12.86 29.89
N ILE A 111 25.24 -12.07 29.75
CA ILE A 111 25.29 -10.98 28.77
C ILE A 111 25.20 -11.54 27.35
N ASP A 112 25.99 -12.58 27.00
CA ASP A 112 25.94 -13.21 25.67
C ASP A 112 24.56 -13.78 25.37
N GLN A 113 23.91 -14.38 26.36
CA GLN A 113 22.56 -14.92 26.24
C GLN A 113 21.54 -13.80 25.97
N MET A 114 21.61 -12.69 26.72
CA MET A 114 20.72 -11.56 26.52
C MET A 114 20.92 -10.91 25.15
N GLU A 115 22.17 -10.72 24.72
CA GLU A 115 22.50 -10.17 23.41
C GLU A 115 21.95 -11.05 22.28
N ALA A 116 22.23 -12.36 22.31
CA ALA A 116 21.72 -13.30 21.31
C ALA A 116 20.19 -13.39 21.29
N TYR A 117 19.56 -13.26 22.46
CA TYR A 117 18.11 -13.20 22.57
C TYR A 117 17.56 -11.96 21.87
N TYR A 118 18.06 -10.76 22.19
CA TYR A 118 17.55 -9.52 21.63
C TYR A 118 17.78 -9.42 20.12
N GLU A 119 18.94 -9.86 19.61
CA GLU A 119 19.19 -9.92 18.16
C GLU A 119 18.15 -10.78 17.42
N THR A 120 17.76 -11.91 18.00
CA THR A 120 16.77 -12.80 17.38
C THR A 120 15.35 -12.26 17.54
N ALA A 121 15.03 -11.75 18.73
CA ALA A 121 13.70 -11.28 19.07
C ALA A 121 13.29 -10.04 18.27
N ILE A 122 14.20 -9.07 18.09
CA ILE A 122 13.88 -7.85 17.34
C ILE A 122 13.58 -8.14 15.87
N VAL A 123 14.36 -9.00 15.23
CA VAL A 123 14.16 -9.39 13.83
C VAL A 123 12.82 -10.11 13.68
N THR A 124 12.55 -11.06 14.58
CA THR A 124 11.28 -11.82 14.56
C THR A 124 10.08 -10.90 14.80
N PHE A 125 10.20 -9.94 15.72
CA PHE A 125 9.13 -8.99 15.98
C PHE A 125 8.83 -8.12 14.77
N VAL A 126 9.86 -7.55 14.13
CA VAL A 126 9.70 -6.72 12.93
C VAL A 126 9.08 -7.51 11.78
N ASP A 127 9.56 -8.75 11.55
CA ASP A 127 9.03 -9.63 10.50
C ASP A 127 7.56 -9.99 10.73
N ASN A 128 7.19 -10.28 11.98
CA ASN A 128 5.81 -10.54 12.37
C ASN A 128 4.93 -9.29 12.23
N VAL A 129 5.41 -8.10 12.58
CA VAL A 129 4.63 -6.86 12.41
C VAL A 129 4.42 -6.56 10.92
N ALA A 130 5.45 -6.71 10.09
CA ALA A 130 5.36 -6.51 8.65
C ALA A 130 4.39 -7.52 8.01
N THR A 131 4.58 -8.82 8.27
CA THR A 131 3.81 -9.88 7.61
C THR A 131 2.42 -10.05 8.22
N LEU A 132 2.32 -10.20 9.54
CA LEU A 132 1.05 -10.52 10.19
C LEU A 132 0.22 -9.28 10.50
N GLY A 133 0.85 -8.14 10.71
CA GLY A 133 0.17 -6.86 10.93
C GLY A 133 -0.12 -6.15 9.62
N ILE A 134 0.93 -5.68 8.93
CA ILE A 134 0.75 -4.80 7.77
C ILE A 134 0.20 -5.57 6.57
N GLU A 135 0.87 -6.64 6.12
CA GLU A 135 0.43 -7.39 4.94
C GLU A 135 -0.96 -8.01 5.16
N ASN A 136 -1.12 -8.81 6.22
CA ASN A 136 -2.37 -9.55 6.43
C ASN A 136 -3.54 -8.72 6.96
N CYS A 137 -3.32 -7.66 7.74
CA CYS A 137 -4.44 -6.87 8.30
C CYS A 137 -4.69 -5.55 7.57
N LEU A 138 -3.73 -5.02 6.79
CA LEU A 138 -3.92 -3.81 6.00
C LEU A 138 -3.90 -4.11 4.52
N LEU A 139 -2.80 -4.59 3.95
CA LEU A 139 -2.61 -4.62 2.49
C LEU A 139 -3.55 -5.62 1.80
N ASP A 140 -3.63 -6.85 2.30
CA ASP A 140 -4.50 -7.89 1.74
C ASP A 140 -5.99 -7.52 1.84
N PRO A 141 -6.52 -7.04 2.98
CA PRO A 141 -7.91 -6.56 3.03
C PRO A 141 -8.15 -5.27 2.24
N LEU A 142 -7.18 -4.35 2.18
CA LEU A 142 -7.32 -3.07 1.50
C LEU A 142 -7.57 -3.24 0.00
N GLN A 143 -6.96 -4.25 -0.63
CA GLN A 143 -7.21 -4.54 -2.05
C GLN A 143 -8.68 -4.95 -2.32
N HIS A 144 -9.41 -5.35 -1.29
CA HIS A 144 -10.79 -5.79 -1.35
C HIS A 144 -11.80 -4.76 -0.82
N ILE A 145 -11.33 -3.58 -0.37
CA ILE A 145 -12.16 -2.58 0.31
C ILE A 145 -13.31 -2.05 -0.56
N PHE A 146 -13.05 -1.89 -1.86
CA PHE A 146 -14.01 -1.37 -2.81
C PHE A 146 -13.81 -2.04 -4.18
N THR A 147 -14.58 -3.10 -4.41
CA THR A 147 -14.53 -3.88 -5.66
C THR A 147 -15.90 -3.92 -6.31
N SER A 148 -15.99 -4.35 -7.57
CA SER A 148 -17.27 -4.55 -8.26
C SER A 148 -18.19 -5.50 -7.51
N GLN A 149 -17.64 -6.47 -6.78
CA GLN A 149 -18.42 -7.38 -5.93
C GLN A 149 -19.04 -6.65 -4.73
N VAL A 150 -18.31 -5.72 -4.11
CA VAL A 150 -18.85 -4.86 -3.04
C VAL A 150 -20.01 -4.02 -3.58
N VAL A 151 -19.85 -3.42 -4.77
CA VAL A 151 -20.91 -2.63 -5.42
C VAL A 151 -22.14 -3.48 -5.74
N ASN A 152 -21.95 -4.69 -6.28
CA ASN A 152 -23.07 -5.60 -6.59
C ASN A 152 -23.81 -6.11 -5.35
N ASN A 153 -23.18 -6.08 -4.18
CA ASN A 153 -23.76 -6.53 -2.92
C ASN A 153 -24.37 -5.38 -2.10
N MET A 154 -24.38 -4.15 -2.63
CA MET A 154 -25.06 -3.02 -1.98
C MET A 154 -26.57 -3.24 -2.01
N ASP A 155 -27.23 -2.91 -0.90
CA ASP A 155 -28.69 -2.94 -0.85
C ASP A 155 -29.30 -1.72 -1.58
N ASP A 156 -30.59 -1.83 -1.91
CA ASP A 156 -31.32 -0.77 -2.63
C ASP A 156 -31.32 0.56 -1.87
N ASP A 157 -31.21 0.53 -0.54
CA ASP A 157 -31.18 1.72 0.31
C ASP A 157 -29.82 2.42 0.23
N GLN A 158 -28.71 1.67 0.27
CA GLN A 158 -27.35 2.19 0.05
C GLN A 158 -27.19 2.75 -1.36
N ILE A 159 -27.71 2.04 -2.38
CA ILE A 159 -27.70 2.54 -3.75
C ILE A 159 -28.50 3.83 -3.86
N ARG A 160 -29.69 3.89 -3.23
CA ARG A 160 -30.52 5.09 -3.22
C ARG A 160 -29.83 6.26 -2.53
N GLU A 161 -29.16 6.03 -1.41
CA GLU A 161 -28.42 7.07 -0.69
C GLU A 161 -27.27 7.63 -1.54
N LEU A 162 -26.48 6.75 -2.17
CA LEU A 162 -25.36 7.16 -3.03
C LEU A 162 -25.81 7.85 -4.33
N SER A 163 -26.97 7.46 -4.86
CA SER A 163 -27.54 7.98 -6.11
C SER A 163 -28.47 9.18 -5.89
N MET A 164 -28.70 9.58 -4.64
CA MET A 164 -29.60 10.68 -4.34
C MET A 164 -29.00 11.99 -4.84
N GLU A 165 -29.75 12.67 -5.72
CA GLU A 165 -29.38 14.00 -6.15
C GLU A 165 -29.54 15.02 -5.02
N GLN A 166 -28.64 16.00 -4.96
CA GLN A 166 -28.77 17.09 -4.01
C GLN A 166 -30.07 17.88 -4.27
N PRO A 167 -30.76 18.38 -3.23
CA PRO A 167 -32.03 19.09 -3.39
C PRO A 167 -31.96 20.28 -4.37
N TYR A 168 -30.84 21.01 -4.38
CA TYR A 168 -30.66 22.13 -5.30
C TYR A 168 -30.52 21.68 -6.76
N ILE A 169 -29.86 20.54 -7.02
CA ILE A 169 -29.73 19.95 -8.36
C ILE A 169 -31.11 19.51 -8.86
N HIS A 170 -31.91 18.90 -7.98
CA HIS A 170 -33.28 18.53 -8.29
C HIS A 170 -34.14 19.74 -8.69
N GLU A 171 -34.08 20.80 -7.88
CA GLU A 171 -34.82 22.04 -8.14
C GLU A 171 -34.38 22.71 -9.44
N GLU A 172 -33.07 22.75 -9.69
CA GLU A 172 -32.50 23.31 -10.92
C GLU A 172 -32.91 22.49 -12.15
N ARG A 173 -32.91 21.16 -12.06
CA ARG A 173 -33.41 20.29 -13.14
C ARG A 173 -34.88 20.57 -13.44
N LEU A 174 -35.71 20.74 -12.40
CA LEU A 174 -37.12 21.10 -12.57
C LEU A 174 -37.30 22.50 -13.19
N ARG A 175 -36.44 23.46 -12.84
CA ARG A 175 -36.45 24.81 -13.42
C ARG A 175 -36.09 24.77 -14.91
N LEU A 176 -34.96 24.13 -15.25
CA LEU A 176 -34.47 24.00 -16.62
C LEU A 176 -35.45 23.21 -17.50
N SER A 177 -36.07 22.14 -16.98
CA SER A 177 -37.09 21.39 -17.73
C SER A 177 -38.29 22.26 -18.09
N ARG A 178 -38.75 23.11 -17.16
CA ARG A 178 -39.84 24.07 -17.43
C ARG A 178 -39.46 25.12 -18.46
N GLU A 179 -38.22 25.60 -18.45
CA GLU A 179 -37.72 26.53 -19.46
C GLU A 179 -37.62 25.86 -20.84
N LEU A 180 -37.15 24.62 -20.88
CA LEU A 180 -37.07 23.81 -22.09
C LEU A 180 -38.47 23.59 -22.70
N ASP A 181 -39.47 23.24 -21.89
CA ASP A 181 -40.85 23.07 -22.34
C ASP A 181 -41.42 24.36 -22.97
N LYS A 182 -41.12 25.52 -22.36
CA LYS A 182 -41.50 26.83 -22.91
C LYS A 182 -40.82 27.10 -24.25
N LEU A 183 -39.51 26.83 -24.35
CA LEU A 183 -38.75 27.01 -25.59
C LEU A 183 -39.24 26.08 -26.70
N GLN A 184 -39.53 24.82 -26.41
CA GLN A 184 -40.12 23.88 -27.37
C GLN A 184 -41.53 24.28 -27.78
N ALA A 185 -42.35 24.77 -26.85
CA ALA A 185 -43.66 25.31 -27.17
C ALA A 185 -43.58 26.53 -28.11
N GLY A 186 -42.60 27.42 -27.91
CA GLY A 186 -42.34 28.55 -28.81
C GLY A 186 -41.73 28.15 -30.15
N LEU A 187 -40.91 27.10 -30.19
CA LEU A 187 -40.29 26.60 -31.42
C LEU A 187 -41.33 25.97 -32.37
N ARG A 188 -42.34 25.26 -31.85
CA ARG A 188 -43.36 24.55 -32.65
C ARG A 188 -44.07 25.46 -33.69
N PRO A 189 -44.57 26.66 -33.34
CA PRO A 189 -45.11 27.59 -34.33
C PRO A 189 -44.05 28.12 -35.31
N LEU A 190 -42.85 28.43 -34.82
CA LEU A 190 -41.78 29.01 -35.64
C LEU A 190 -41.21 28.00 -36.66
N SER A 191 -41.18 26.71 -36.34
CA SER A 191 -40.75 25.66 -37.26
C SER A 191 -41.68 25.52 -38.47
N VAL A 192 -42.97 25.80 -38.31
CA VAL A 192 -43.94 25.81 -39.42
C VAL A 192 -43.62 26.98 -40.37
N LEU A 193 -43.29 28.15 -39.84
CA LEU A 193 -42.92 29.32 -40.65
C LEU A 193 -41.57 29.16 -41.36
N ASN A 194 -40.64 28.42 -40.78
CA ASN A 194 -39.34 28.14 -41.39
C ASN A 194 -39.43 27.26 -42.65
N THR A 195 -40.54 26.52 -42.85
CA THR A 195 -40.80 25.79 -44.12
C THR A 195 -41.33 26.69 -45.23
N GLN A 196 -41.75 27.91 -44.91
CA GLN A 196 -42.20 28.92 -45.85
C GLN A 196 -41.14 30.01 -46.00
N LYS A 197 -39.96 29.67 -46.54
CA LYS A 197 -39.20 30.67 -47.28
C LYS A 197 -39.91 30.81 -48.64
N PRO A 198 -40.63 31.91 -48.93
CA PRO A 198 -41.17 32.10 -50.26
C PRO A 198 -39.97 32.26 -51.18
N SER A 199 -39.87 31.41 -52.21
CA SER A 199 -39.00 31.69 -53.35
C SER A 199 -39.39 33.07 -53.88
N LEU A 200 -38.53 34.07 -53.69
CA LEU A 200 -38.66 35.35 -54.38
C LEU A 200 -38.54 35.04 -55.88
N SER A 201 -39.70 34.96 -56.54
CA SER A 201 -39.81 34.75 -57.97
C SER A 201 -39.17 35.92 -58.71
N ASN A 202 -38.21 35.61 -59.58
CA ASN A 202 -37.69 36.53 -60.59
C ASN A 202 -38.85 37.13 -61.43
N PRO A 203 -38.80 38.41 -61.83
CA PRO A 203 -39.75 38.96 -62.79
C PRO A 203 -39.48 38.41 -64.21
N PRO A 204 -40.48 38.34 -65.10
CA PRO A 204 -40.34 37.68 -66.39
C PRO A 204 -39.65 38.61 -67.40
N LEU A 205 -38.64 38.11 -68.10
CA LEU A 205 -38.12 38.73 -69.31
C LEU A 205 -38.74 38.06 -70.54
N LEU A 206 -39.46 38.89 -71.29
CA LEU A 206 -40.21 38.60 -72.50
C LEU A 206 -39.25 38.58 -73.70
N GLY A 207 -39.18 37.45 -74.42
CA GLY A 207 -38.96 37.43 -75.88
C GLY A 207 -37.52 37.33 -76.43
N LYS A 208 -37.16 36.10 -76.82
CA LYS A 208 -36.45 35.63 -78.04
C LYS A 208 -35.16 36.32 -78.53
N LEU A 209 -34.13 35.50 -78.79
CA LEU A 209 -33.41 35.31 -80.10
C LEU A 209 -32.29 34.26 -79.89
N GLN A 210 -32.51 33.00 -80.31
CA GLN A 210 -31.97 32.39 -81.53
C GLN A 210 -30.59 31.73 -81.33
N SER A 211 -30.60 30.40 -81.32
CA SER A 211 -29.48 29.46 -81.46
C SER A 211 -28.81 29.59 -82.85
N PRO A 212 -27.53 29.20 -83.10
CA PRO A 212 -27.15 27.77 -83.06
C PRO A 212 -25.70 27.41 -82.65
N CYS A 213 -25.60 26.22 -82.04
CA CYS A 213 -24.63 25.13 -82.26
C CYS A 213 -23.28 25.44 -82.93
N MET A 214 -22.17 25.11 -82.26
CA MET A 214 -21.00 24.51 -82.93
C MET A 214 -20.28 23.50 -82.02
N LYS A 215 -19.89 22.42 -82.69
CA LYS A 215 -19.22 21.21 -82.21
C LYS A 215 -17.71 21.43 -82.03
N ASN A 216 -17.09 20.47 -81.33
CA ASN A 216 -15.71 19.99 -81.50
C ASN A 216 -14.59 20.91 -80.95
N TYR A 217 -13.46 20.45 -80.38
CA TYR A 217 -12.78 19.16 -80.36
C TYR A 217 -11.73 19.16 -79.22
N ILE A 218 -11.41 17.98 -78.69
CA ILE A 218 -10.20 17.70 -77.88
C ILE A 218 -9.02 17.55 -78.83
N ILE A 219 -7.83 18.16 -78.58
CA ILE A 219 -6.51 17.52 -78.80
C ILE A 219 -5.43 18.17 -77.89
N THR A 220 -4.73 17.31 -77.13
CA THR A 220 -3.42 17.44 -76.42
C THR A 220 -3.23 18.48 -75.33
#